data_AF-S9S3Z1-F1
#
_entry.id   AF-S9S3Z1-F1
#
_cell.length_a   1.000
_cell.length_b   1.000
_cell.length_c   1.000
_cell.angle_alpha   90.00
_cell.angle_beta   90.00
_cell.angle_gamma   90.00
#
_symmetry.space_group_name_H-M   'P 1'
#
loop_
_entity.id
_entity.type
_entity.pdbx_description
1 polymer ?
#
loop_
_entity_poly.entity_id
_entity_poly.type
_entity_poly.pdbx_seq_one_letter_code
_entity_poly.pdbx_strand_id
1 'polypeptide(L)'
;MTAALAPVADRLQKLIPRLASDHDGEVLATVAAIRRTLGGANLTLHDLARALAAAPPRHEARREIGLAAMLDRLRRAGGLLNVWESRFVADLSVRVQRGKRLSPKQAETLRRIYEERIGSKP
;
A
#
# COMPACT_ATOMS: atom_id res chain seq x y z
N MET A 1 8.66 12.30 7.15
CA MET A 1 7.75 13.46 7.08
C MET A 1 7.43 13.73 5.61
N THR A 2 6.41 13.08 5.06
CA THR A 2 6.11 13.01 3.61
C THR A 2 4.92 13.93 3.22
N ALA A 3 4.72 15.00 3.98
CA ALA A 3 3.52 15.85 3.91
C ALA A 3 3.69 17.16 3.10
N ALA A 4 4.86 17.42 2.51
CA ALA A 4 5.22 18.76 2.05
C ALA A 4 4.48 19.26 0.79
N LEU A 5 3.99 18.38 -0.09
CA LEU A 5 3.40 18.80 -1.38
C LEU A 5 1.87 18.89 -1.40
N ALA A 6 1.17 18.43 -0.35
CA ALA A 6 -0.29 18.30 -0.36
C ALA A 6 -1.05 19.56 -0.83
N PRO A 7 -0.67 20.79 -0.46
CA PRO A 7 -1.39 22.00 -0.88
C PRO A 7 -1.35 22.29 -2.40
N VAL A 8 -0.37 21.74 -3.10
CA VAL A 8 -0.10 22.03 -4.52
C VAL A 8 -0.10 20.79 -5.42
N ALA A 9 -0.29 19.61 -4.84
CA ALA A 9 -0.20 18.31 -5.52
C ALA A 9 -1.10 18.24 -6.76
N ASP A 10 -2.38 18.60 -6.63
CA ASP A 10 -3.35 18.52 -7.73
C ASP A 10 -2.98 19.41 -8.93
N ARG A 11 -2.34 20.56 -8.66
CA ARG A 11 -1.89 21.47 -9.72
C ARG A 11 -0.63 20.92 -10.39
N LEU A 12 0.31 20.40 -9.61
CA LEU A 12 1.53 19.78 -10.12
C LEU A 12 1.23 18.55 -10.98
N GLN A 13 0.26 17.72 -10.59
CA GLN A 13 -0.19 16.55 -11.37
C GLN A 13 -0.66 16.93 -12.78
N LYS A 14 -1.24 18.13 -12.97
CA LYS A 14 -1.69 18.61 -14.28
C LYS A 14 -0.57 19.27 -15.08
N LEU A 15 0.38 19.92 -14.40
CA LEU A 15 1.48 20.64 -15.06
C LEU A 15 2.62 19.70 -15.50
N ILE A 16 2.97 18.68 -14.70
CA ILE A 16 4.09 17.79 -14.98
C ILE A 16 3.97 17.10 -16.35
N PRO A 17 2.80 16.54 -16.76
CA PRO A 17 2.66 15.93 -18.08
C PRO A 17 2.90 16.88 -19.25
N ARG A 18 2.63 18.19 -19.07
CA ARG A 18 2.85 19.19 -20.13
C ARG A 18 4.32 19.48 -20.43
N LEU A 19 5.24 19.02 -19.58
CA LEU A 19 6.68 19.05 -19.85
C LEU A 19 7.07 18.13 -21.02
N ALA A 20 6.20 17.20 -21.42
CA ALA A 20 6.42 16.31 -22.56
C ALA A 20 5.90 16.88 -23.89
N SER A 21 5.58 18.18 -23.97
CA SER A 21 5.19 18.82 -25.23
C SER A 21 6.37 18.91 -26.19
N ASP A 22 6.10 18.77 -27.49
CA ASP A 22 7.08 18.95 -28.58
C ASP A 22 7.37 20.44 -28.89
N HIS A 23 6.70 21.36 -28.19
CA HIS A 23 6.86 22.80 -28.38
C HIS A 23 7.65 23.40 -27.22
N ASP A 24 8.89 23.84 -27.49
CA ASP A 24 9.78 24.42 -26.48
C ASP A 24 9.16 25.56 -25.67
N GLY A 25 8.37 26.42 -26.34
CA GLY A 25 7.66 27.52 -25.68
C GLY A 25 6.66 27.02 -24.63
N GLU A 26 5.99 25.90 -24.87
CA GLU A 26 5.06 25.29 -23.91
C GLU A 26 5.80 24.64 -22.74
N VAL A 27 6.94 24.01 -23.00
CA VAL A 27 7.78 23.43 -21.95
C VAL A 27 8.28 24.54 -21.01
N LEU A 28 8.85 25.62 -21.54
CA LEU A 28 9.34 26.75 -20.74
C LEU A 28 8.23 27.43 -19.95
N ALA A 29 7.05 27.64 -20.57
CA ALA A 29 5.89 28.18 -19.88
C ALA A 29 5.41 27.28 -18.75
N THR A 30 5.45 25.95 -18.96
CA THR A 30 5.08 24.95 -17.96
C THR A 30 6.07 24.94 -16.80
N VAL A 31 7.39 24.98 -17.06
CA VAL A 31 8.42 25.09 -16.02
C VAL A 31 8.20 26.35 -15.17
N ALA A 32 7.92 27.50 -15.80
CA ALA A 32 7.61 28.73 -15.09
C ALA A 32 6.35 28.60 -14.21
N ALA A 33 5.31 27.95 -14.72
CA ALA A 33 4.07 27.70 -13.98
C ALA A 33 4.29 26.77 -12.77
N ILE A 34 5.13 25.74 -12.92
CA ILE A 34 5.52 24.85 -11.82
C ILE A 34 6.25 25.63 -10.73
N ARG A 35 7.24 26.46 -11.12
CA ARG A 35 8.00 27.29 -10.16
C ARG A 35 7.09 28.25 -9.39
N ARG A 36 6.14 28.91 -10.07
CA ARG A 36 5.15 29.79 -9.39
C ARG A 36 4.25 29.02 -8.44
N THR A 37 3.78 27.83 -8.86
CA THR A 37 2.91 26.98 -8.05
C THR A 37 3.60 26.54 -6.76
N LEU A 38 4.85 26.10 -6.86
CA LEU A 38 5.67 25.73 -5.70
C LEU A 38 5.98 26.95 -4.82
N GLY A 39 6.37 28.08 -5.44
CA GLY A 39 6.67 29.32 -4.72
C GLY A 39 5.49 29.84 -3.90
N GLY A 40 4.26 29.68 -4.38
CA GLY A 40 3.03 30.02 -3.64
C GLY A 40 2.83 29.23 -2.35
N ALA A 41 3.53 28.09 -2.19
CA ALA A 41 3.54 27.27 -0.98
C ALA A 41 4.90 27.31 -0.25
N ASN A 42 5.79 28.25 -0.60
CA ASN A 42 7.16 28.36 -0.09
C ASN A 42 8.00 27.08 -0.31
N LEU A 43 7.82 26.44 -1.46
CA LEU A 43 8.52 25.23 -1.88
C LEU A 43 9.41 25.48 -3.09
N THR A 44 10.40 24.61 -3.28
CA THR A 44 11.33 24.63 -4.42
C THR A 44 11.22 23.35 -5.27
N LEU A 45 11.90 23.36 -6.43
CA LEU A 45 12.08 22.14 -7.24
C LEU A 45 12.87 21.05 -6.49
N HIS A 46 13.76 21.44 -5.56
CA HIS A 46 14.46 20.48 -4.72
C HIS A 46 13.51 19.76 -3.75
N ASP A 47 12.50 20.46 -3.23
CA ASP A 47 11.47 19.86 -2.37
C ASP A 47 10.58 18.90 -3.17
N LEU A 48 10.21 19.28 -4.39
CA LEU A 48 9.52 18.39 -5.32
C LEU A 48 10.34 17.12 -5.61
N ALA A 49 11.61 17.27 -5.97
CA ALA A 49 12.51 16.15 -6.22
C ALA A 49 12.66 15.25 -4.97
N ARG A 50 12.82 15.85 -3.78
CA ARG A 50 12.89 15.12 -2.52
C ARG A 50 11.61 14.36 -2.23
N ALA A 51 10.45 14.93 -2.51
CA ALA A 51 9.16 14.27 -2.31
C ALA A 51 8.96 13.09 -3.28
N LEU A 52 9.42 13.20 -4.53
CA LEU A 52 9.41 12.10 -5.49
C LEU A 52 10.38 10.98 -5.08
N ALA A 53 11.56 11.33 -4.58
CA ALA A 53 12.55 10.36 -4.08
C ALA A 53 12.12 9.71 -2.75
N ALA A 54 11.44 10.48 -1.90
CA ALA A 54 10.83 10.04 -0.65
C ALA A 54 9.47 9.36 -0.89
N ALA A 55 9.25 8.81 -2.09
CA ALA A 55 8.15 7.90 -2.35
C ALA A 55 7.98 7.04 -1.10
N PRO A 56 6.76 6.99 -0.50
CA PRO A 56 6.53 6.11 0.63
C PRO A 56 7.10 4.74 0.24
N PRO A 57 7.59 3.92 1.19
CA PRO A 57 7.90 2.53 0.86
C PRO A 57 6.73 2.11 0.02
N ARG A 58 7.01 1.69 -1.24
CA ARG A 58 6.00 1.14 -2.12
C ARG A 58 5.16 0.38 -1.12
N HIS A 59 3.88 0.70 -0.98
CA HIS A 59 3.01 -0.38 -0.63
C HIS A 59 3.32 -1.32 -1.78
N GLU A 60 4.26 -2.23 -1.52
CA GLU A 60 4.16 -3.59 -1.92
C GLU A 60 2.66 -3.73 -2.02
N ALA A 61 2.20 -4.12 -3.19
CA ALA A 61 1.35 -5.26 -3.13
C ALA A 61 2.05 -6.23 -2.13
N ARG A 62 1.82 -6.04 -0.82
CA ARG A 62 1.43 -7.07 0.11
C ARG A 62 0.48 -7.77 -0.81
N ARG A 63 1.00 -8.80 -1.49
CA ARG A 63 0.15 -9.86 -1.99
C ARG A 63 -0.59 -10.16 -0.73
N GLU A 64 -1.81 -9.61 -0.58
CA GLU A 64 -2.63 -9.89 0.57
C GLU A 64 -2.58 -11.38 0.60
N ILE A 65 -1.92 -11.93 1.63
CA ILE A 65 -1.73 -13.36 1.67
C ILE A 65 -3.15 -13.87 1.66
N GLY A 66 -3.58 -14.46 0.54
CA GLY A 66 -4.98 -14.82 0.37
C GLY A 66 -5.38 -15.72 1.53
N LEU A 67 -6.63 -15.70 1.95
CA LEU A 67 -7.09 -16.46 3.11
C LEU A 67 -6.65 -17.94 3.05
N ALA A 68 -6.59 -18.53 1.84
CA ALA A 68 -6.04 -19.86 1.60
C ALA A 68 -4.55 -20.00 1.97
N ALA A 69 -3.71 -19.04 1.59
CA ALA A 69 -2.29 -19.03 1.93
C ALA A 69 -2.06 -18.75 3.42
N MET A 70 -2.94 -17.96 4.08
CA MET A 70 -2.91 -17.77 5.54
C MET A 70 -3.23 -19.09 6.26
N LEU A 71 -4.26 -19.81 5.82
CA LEU A 71 -4.64 -21.12 6.37
C LEU A 71 -3.50 -22.14 6.23
N ASP A 72 -2.90 -22.24 5.05
CA ASP A 72 -1.81 -23.17 4.78
C ASP A 72 -0.58 -22.89 5.66
N ARG A 73 -0.23 -21.61 5.84
CA ARG A 73 0.84 -21.20 6.76
C ARG A 73 0.52 -21.52 8.22
N LEU A 74 -0.68 -21.19 8.69
CA LEU A 74 -1.12 -21.49 10.06
C LEU A 74 -1.16 -22.99 10.34
N ARG A 75 -1.61 -23.81 9.38
CA ARG A 75 -1.58 -25.28 9.51
C ARG A 75 -0.16 -25.83 9.66
N ARG A 76 0.80 -25.26 8.93
CA ARG A 76 2.22 -25.64 9.05
C ARG A 76 2.85 -25.12 10.34
N ALA A 77 2.39 -23.99 10.86
CA ALA A 77 2.84 -23.40 12.12
C ALA A 77 2.15 -24.00 13.36
N GLY A 78 1.67 -25.26 13.30
CA GLY A 78 0.79 -25.85 14.31
C GLY A 78 1.27 -25.76 15.77
N GLY A 79 2.59 -25.69 16.01
CA GLY A 79 3.16 -25.50 17.35
C GLY A 79 2.96 -24.10 17.96
N LEU A 80 2.56 -23.10 17.17
CA LEU A 80 2.28 -21.73 17.63
C LEU A 80 0.80 -21.48 17.94
N LEU A 81 -0.09 -22.40 17.54
CA LEU A 81 -1.54 -22.27 17.72
C LEU A 81 -1.99 -22.95 19.01
N ASN A 82 -2.94 -22.33 19.72
CA ASN A 82 -3.61 -23.02 20.81
C ASN A 82 -4.63 -24.06 20.27
N VAL A 83 -5.17 -24.90 21.17
CA VAL A 83 -6.09 -26.00 20.81
C VAL A 83 -7.31 -25.50 20.03
N TRP A 84 -7.86 -24.35 20.40
CA TRP A 84 -9.02 -23.77 19.73
C TRP A 84 -8.64 -23.22 18.34
N GLU A 85 -7.56 -22.44 18.23
CA GLU A 85 -7.07 -21.88 16.97
C GLU A 85 -6.73 -23.00 15.97
N SER A 86 -6.08 -24.06 16.44
CA SER A 86 -5.72 -25.22 15.64
C SER A 86 -6.96 -25.90 15.07
N ARG A 87 -7.98 -26.13 15.91
CA ARG A 87 -9.27 -26.68 15.45
C ARG A 87 -9.97 -25.73 14.47
N PHE A 88 -10.00 -24.44 14.78
CA PHE A 88 -10.64 -23.43 13.93
C PHE A 88 -10.00 -23.36 12.53
N VAL A 89 -8.66 -23.31 12.46
CA VAL A 89 -7.90 -23.29 11.21
C VAL A 89 -8.09 -24.58 10.42
N ALA A 90 -8.09 -25.74 11.08
CA ALA A 90 -8.35 -27.03 10.43
C ALA A 90 -9.74 -27.07 9.79
N ASP A 91 -10.77 -26.60 10.51
CA ASP A 91 -12.15 -26.58 10.04
C ASP A 91 -12.33 -25.66 8.82
N LEU A 92 -11.74 -24.46 8.86
CA LEU A 92 -11.78 -23.52 7.74
C LEU A 92 -11.01 -24.04 6.52
N SER A 93 -9.87 -24.70 6.73
CA SER A 93 -9.06 -25.30 5.67
C SER A 93 -9.85 -26.34 4.88
N VAL A 94 -10.59 -27.23 5.55
CA VAL A 94 -11.46 -28.22 4.88
C VAL A 94 -12.57 -27.54 4.07
N ARG A 95 -13.20 -26.48 4.62
CA ARG A 95 -14.26 -25.74 3.93
C ARG A 95 -13.77 -25.05 2.66
N VAL A 96 -12.61 -24.40 2.73
CA VAL A 96 -11.99 -23.72 1.58
C VAL A 96 -11.56 -24.72 0.51
N GLN A 97 -10.99 -25.88 0.88
CA GLN A 97 -10.65 -26.95 -0.06
C GLN A 97 -11.88 -27.50 -0.80
N ARG A 98 -13.05 -27.49 -0.16
CA ARG A 98 -14.34 -27.84 -0.77
C ARG A 98 -14.98 -26.69 -1.56
N GLY A 99 -14.23 -25.62 -1.83
CA GLY A 99 -14.68 -24.46 -2.60
C GLY A 99 -15.66 -23.54 -1.87
N LYS A 100 -15.86 -23.69 -0.55
CA LYS A 100 -16.73 -22.79 0.22
C LYS A 100 -16.00 -21.49 0.52
N ARG A 101 -16.69 -20.36 0.31
CA ARG A 101 -16.21 -19.04 0.70
C ARG A 101 -16.33 -18.88 2.22
N LEU A 102 -15.32 -18.27 2.83
CA LEU A 102 -15.35 -17.89 4.23
C LEU A 102 -16.28 -16.69 4.42
N SER A 103 -17.00 -16.66 5.53
CA SER A 103 -17.76 -15.48 5.91
C SER A 103 -16.82 -14.33 6.28
N PRO A 104 -17.28 -13.06 6.23
CA PRO A 104 -16.46 -11.91 6.62
C PRO A 104 -15.90 -12.04 8.05
N LYS A 105 -16.70 -12.53 8.99
CA LYS A 105 -16.28 -12.77 10.39
C LYS A 105 -15.19 -13.85 10.50
N GLN A 106 -15.28 -14.90 9.69
CA GLN A 106 -14.27 -15.97 9.66
C GLN A 106 -12.96 -15.47 9.06
N ALA A 107 -13.02 -14.71 7.96
CA ALA A 107 -11.87 -14.08 7.35
C ALA A 107 -11.15 -13.14 8.34
N GLU A 108 -11.92 -12.34 9.08
CA GLU A 108 -11.37 -11.42 10.07
C GLU A 108 -10.71 -12.15 11.24
N THR A 109 -11.39 -13.16 11.78
CA THR A 109 -10.82 -13.99 12.86
C THR A 109 -9.53 -14.68 12.42
N LEU A 110 -9.48 -15.17 11.18
CA LEU A 110 -8.29 -15.79 10.60
C LEU A 110 -7.14 -14.80 10.44
N ARG A 111 -7.39 -13.58 9.97
CA ARG A 111 -6.36 -12.53 9.86
C ARG A 111 -5.76 -12.20 11.22
N ARG A 112 -6.60 -12.02 12.24
CA ARG A 112 -6.14 -11.74 13.61
C ARG A 112 -5.21 -12.85 14.13
N ILE A 113 -5.61 -14.11 14.00
CA ILE A 113 -4.76 -15.25 14.41
C ILE A 113 -3.45 -15.27 13.61
N TYR A 114 -3.52 -15.01 12.30
CA TYR A 114 -2.34 -14.95 11.44
C TYR A 114 -1.35 -13.87 11.91
N GLU A 115 -1.86 -12.69 12.23
CA GLU A 115 -1.05 -11.56 12.72
C GLU A 115 -0.46 -11.84 14.09
N GLU A 116 -1.25 -12.38 15.04
CA GLU A 116 -0.79 -12.67 16.40
C GLU A 116 0.23 -13.82 16.48
N ARG A 117 0.15 -14.80 15.58
CA ARG A 117 0.99 -16.02 15.63
C ARG A 117 2.15 -16.02 14.64
N ILE A 118 2.01 -15.38 13.48
CA ILE A 118 2.98 -15.45 12.37
C ILE A 118 3.43 -14.05 11.93
N GLY A 119 2.59 -13.02 12.05
CA GLY A 119 2.95 -11.66 11.71
C GLY A 119 4.13 -11.18 12.55
N SER A 120 5.24 -10.78 11.90
CA SER A 120 6.38 -10.18 12.57
C SER A 120 5.93 -9.10 13.56
N LYS A 121 6.19 -9.32 14.85
CA LYS A 121 6.19 -8.24 15.83
C LYS A 121 7.31 -7.27 15.41
N PRO A 122 7.05 -5.96 15.31
CA PRO A 122 8.12 -4.99 15.07
C PRO A 122 9.20 -5.04 16.16
#